data_AF-A0A369WUR4-F1
#
_entry.id   AF-A0A369WUR4-F1
#
_cell.length_a   1.000
_cell.length_b   1.000
_cell.length_c   1.000
_cell.angle_alpha   90.00
_cell.angle_beta   90.00
_cell.angle_gamma   90.00
#
_symmetry.space_group_name_H-M   'P 1'
#
loop_
_entity.id
_entity.type
_entity.pdbx_description
1 polymer ?
#
loop_
_entity_poly.entity_id
_entity_poly.type
_entity_poly.pdbx_seq_one_letter_code
_entity_poly.pdbx_strand_id
1 'polypeptide(L)'
;MIQSHRNPSPSNRNGICTMPLPNEPDRRHSFRIEDRARVEFVPLTPAQEALPLDQILQPSQEFELLVELQQLDQQLQQQLFKLSETNSVLASALGLINRKIEQLALHLGRRSDTGSQPSPITLSEGGLSLSYSEALPLDSRCALRLLLLPGGYVLQSLARVVYSHPDSDQSYRIGLSFIELPDSQRDLIARHILAHQAQLRRQLRQQLELDNPPNANRPDTP
;
A
#
# COMPACT_ATOMS: atom_id res chain seq x y z
N MET A 1 -23.40 -31.31 70.58
CA MET A 1 -24.83 -31.68 70.50
C MET A 1 -25.49 -30.72 69.51
N ILE A 2 -26.13 -31.26 68.46
CA ILE A 2 -27.24 -30.63 67.68
C ILE A 2 -26.87 -29.43 66.78
N GLN A 3 -27.37 -29.20 65.57
CA GLN A 3 -27.97 -29.96 64.46
C GLN A 3 -28.03 -28.97 63.28
N SER A 4 -28.03 -29.55 62.08
CA SER A 4 -28.53 -29.07 60.79
C SER A 4 -29.63 -27.99 60.70
N HIS A 5 -29.52 -27.23 59.60
CA HIS A 5 -30.56 -26.67 58.71
C HIS A 5 -31.27 -25.36 59.09
N ARG A 6 -31.09 -24.36 58.20
CA ARG A 6 -32.16 -23.86 57.31
C ARG A 6 -31.58 -22.98 56.20
N ASN A 7 -31.87 -23.34 54.95
CA ASN A 7 -31.95 -22.41 53.83
C ASN A 7 -33.25 -21.60 53.96
N PRO A 8 -33.30 -20.37 53.41
CA PRO A 8 -34.06 -20.20 52.17
C PRO A 8 -33.41 -19.23 51.16
N SER A 9 -33.40 -19.62 49.89
CA SER A 9 -33.38 -18.72 48.71
C SER A 9 -34.72 -17.94 48.62
N PRO A 10 -34.92 -16.90 47.78
CA PRO A 10 -34.11 -16.47 46.62
C PRO A 10 -33.93 -14.93 46.47
N SER A 11 -32.96 -14.48 45.68
CA SER A 11 -33.18 -13.32 44.79
C SER A 11 -32.02 -13.12 43.82
N ASN A 12 -32.38 -13.36 42.56
CA ASN A 12 -31.80 -12.88 41.33
C ASN A 12 -31.02 -11.55 41.47
N ARG A 13 -29.71 -11.58 41.21
CA ARG A 13 -28.92 -10.39 40.80
C ARG A 13 -27.96 -10.78 39.68
N ASN A 14 -28.49 -10.64 38.48
CA ASN A 14 -27.84 -10.10 37.29
C ASN A 14 -26.31 -10.17 37.28
N GLY A 15 -25.79 -11.20 36.61
CA GLY A 15 -24.46 -11.14 36.01
C GLY A 15 -24.46 -10.04 34.95
N ILE A 16 -23.95 -8.88 35.29
CA ILE A 16 -23.56 -7.87 34.31
C ILE A 16 -22.13 -8.19 33.93
N CYS A 17 -22.00 -8.95 32.86
CA CYS A 17 -20.79 -8.96 32.05
C CYS A 17 -20.64 -7.53 31.51
N THR A 18 -19.69 -6.77 32.05
CA THR A 18 -19.35 -5.45 31.54
C THR A 18 -18.66 -5.65 30.19
N MET A 19 -19.47 -5.75 29.14
CA MET A 19 -19.01 -5.66 27.77
C MET A 19 -18.36 -4.28 27.59
N PRO A 20 -17.11 -4.17 27.12
CA PRO A 20 -16.61 -2.89 26.67
C PRO A 20 -17.47 -2.42 25.48
N LEU A 21 -17.81 -1.14 25.50
CA LEU A 21 -18.57 -0.44 24.47
C LEU A 21 -17.97 -0.71 23.07
N PRO A 22 -18.80 -0.78 22.01
CA PRO A 22 -18.30 -0.93 20.66
C PRO A 22 -17.57 0.35 20.27
N ASN A 23 -16.25 0.37 20.45
CA ASN A 23 -15.41 1.36 19.79
C ASN A 23 -15.57 1.14 18.29
N GLU A 24 -16.09 2.18 17.65
CA GLU A 24 -16.03 2.59 16.25
C GLU A 24 -15.68 1.51 15.20
N PRO A 25 -16.46 1.43 14.11
CA PRO A 25 -16.40 0.35 13.13
C PRO A 25 -14.97 0.04 12.74
N ASP A 26 -14.64 -1.22 12.96
CA ASP A 26 -13.52 -2.00 12.46
C ASP A 26 -12.89 -1.42 11.16
N ARG A 27 -11.98 -0.44 11.31
CA ARG A 27 -11.11 0.05 10.24
C ARG A 27 -10.04 -1.00 9.85
N ARG A 28 -10.26 -2.29 10.13
CA ARG A 28 -9.28 -3.39 9.96
C ARG A 28 -9.52 -4.21 8.69
N HIS A 29 -9.95 -3.56 7.62
CA HIS A 29 -9.78 -4.08 6.28
C HIS A 29 -9.12 -3.04 5.37
N SER A 30 -8.06 -2.38 5.85
CA SER A 30 -7.13 -1.72 4.92
C SER A 30 -6.50 -2.83 4.07
N PHE A 31 -6.81 -2.86 2.76
CA PHE A 31 -6.21 -3.81 1.84
C PHE A 31 -4.69 -3.72 1.90
N ARG A 32 -4.02 -4.88 1.94
CA ARG A 32 -2.57 -5.02 1.97
C ARG A 32 -2.11 -5.85 0.79
N ILE A 33 -0.98 -5.48 0.20
CA ILE A 33 -0.32 -6.25 -0.85
C ILE A 33 1.15 -6.44 -0.49
N GLU A 34 1.71 -7.57 -0.91
CA GLU A 34 3.15 -7.72 -1.06
C GLU A 34 3.51 -7.21 -2.46
N ASP A 35 4.51 -6.33 -2.53
CA ASP A 35 4.92 -5.66 -3.76
C ASP A 35 6.43 -5.40 -3.76
N ARG A 36 6.96 -4.91 -4.88
CA ARG A 36 8.33 -4.42 -5.01
C ARG A 36 8.32 -2.96 -5.43
N ALA A 37 8.82 -2.10 -4.56
CA ALA A 37 8.96 -0.67 -4.82
C ALA A 37 10.42 -0.24 -4.66
N ARG A 38 10.81 0.85 -5.32
CA ARG A 38 12.05 1.53 -4.92
C ARG A 38 11.72 2.45 -3.76
N VAL A 39 12.52 2.35 -2.71
CA VAL A 39 12.29 3.07 -1.46
C VAL A 39 13.56 3.82 -1.09
N GLU A 40 13.44 5.13 -0.96
CA GLU A 40 14.40 5.94 -0.23
C GLU A 40 13.86 6.10 1.20
N PHE A 41 14.66 5.68 2.17
CA PHE A 41 14.27 5.59 3.57
C PHE A 41 15.32 6.29 4.43
N VAL A 42 14.91 7.35 5.14
CA VAL A 42 15.81 8.14 5.99
C VAL A 42 15.20 8.25 7.38
N PRO A 43 15.72 7.52 8.40
CA PRO A 43 15.41 7.78 9.80
C PRO A 43 15.77 9.22 10.17
N LEU A 44 14.88 9.92 10.86
CA LEU A 44 15.09 11.33 11.21
C LEU A 44 15.65 11.47 12.62
N THR A 45 16.59 12.39 12.76
CA THR A 45 16.98 12.92 14.07
C THR A 45 15.99 14.02 14.51
N PRO A 46 15.90 14.33 15.83
CA PRO A 46 15.00 15.38 16.32
C PRO A 46 15.19 16.75 15.65
N ALA A 47 16.42 17.07 15.23
CA ALA A 47 16.71 18.32 14.51
C ALA A 47 16.15 18.32 13.07
N GLN A 48 16.05 17.16 12.43
CA GLN A 48 15.54 17.01 11.07
C GLN A 48 14.01 16.97 11.01
N GLU A 49 13.33 16.63 12.10
CA GLU A 49 11.85 16.54 12.12
C GLU A 49 11.15 17.88 11.82
N ALA A 50 11.82 19.01 12.06
CA ALA A 50 11.31 20.34 11.77
C ALA A 50 11.63 20.81 10.34
N LEU A 51 12.47 20.10 9.60
CA LEU A 51 12.85 20.47 8.24
C LEU A 51 11.77 20.07 7.23
N PRO A 52 11.53 20.88 6.18
CA PRO A 52 10.70 20.48 5.06
C PRO A 52 11.21 19.20 4.41
N LEU A 53 10.28 18.35 3.96
CA LEU A 53 10.61 17.04 3.41
C LEU A 53 11.52 17.13 2.17
N ASP A 54 11.37 18.16 1.35
CA ASP A 54 12.20 18.40 0.16
C ASP A 54 13.64 18.81 0.48
N GLN A 55 13.92 19.25 1.72
CA GLN A 55 15.29 19.51 2.18
C GLN A 55 15.96 18.23 2.67
N ILE A 56 15.18 17.29 3.21
CA ILE A 56 15.67 15.99 3.70
C ILE A 56 15.87 15.04 2.53
N LEU A 57 14.86 14.96 1.66
CA LEU A 57 14.83 14.17 0.45
C LEU A 57 14.89 15.17 -0.70
N GLN A 58 16.09 15.49 -1.18
CA GLN A 58 16.23 16.39 -2.32
C GLN A 58 15.72 15.69 -3.59
N PRO A 59 14.75 16.28 -4.32
CA PRO A 59 14.21 15.65 -5.52
C PRO A 59 15.21 15.74 -6.68
N SER A 60 15.33 14.67 -7.45
CA SER A 60 16.02 14.72 -8.75
C SER A 60 15.11 15.33 -9.81
N GLN A 61 15.67 15.79 -10.93
CA GLN A 61 14.87 16.33 -12.04
C GLN A 61 13.89 15.29 -12.59
N GLU A 62 14.27 14.01 -12.62
CA GLU A 62 13.40 12.92 -13.03
C GLU A 62 12.23 12.72 -12.07
N PHE A 63 12.48 12.88 -10.76
CA PHE A 63 11.42 12.77 -9.76
C PHE A 63 10.39 13.90 -9.92
N GLU A 64 10.84 15.13 -10.10
CA GLU A 64 9.95 16.28 -10.32
C GLU A 64 9.08 16.08 -11.57
N LEU A 65 9.69 15.62 -12.67
CA LEU A 65 8.97 15.32 -13.90
C LEU A 65 7.90 14.23 -13.69
N LEU A 66 8.20 13.19 -12.91
CA LEU A 66 7.22 12.14 -12.60
C LEU A 66 6.04 12.68 -11.77
N VAL A 67 6.31 13.58 -10.82
CA VAL A 67 5.26 14.23 -10.03
C VAL A 67 4.39 15.10 -10.93
N GLU A 68 4.97 15.85 -11.86
CA GLU A 68 4.23 16.66 -12.83
C GLU A 68 3.36 15.78 -13.76
N LEU A 69 3.93 14.71 -14.31
CA LEU A 69 3.19 13.74 -15.14
C LEU A 69 2.02 13.12 -14.37
N GLN A 70 2.22 12.75 -13.10
CA GLN A 70 1.17 12.19 -12.26
C GLN A 70 0.02 13.20 -12.01
N GLN A 71 0.31 14.50 -11.92
CA GLN A 71 -0.72 15.53 -11.81
C GLN A 71 -1.49 15.69 -13.13
N LEU A 72 -0.79 15.65 -14.27
CA LEU A 72 -1.42 15.68 -15.60
C LEU A 72 -2.30 14.44 -15.84
N ASP A 73 -1.86 13.26 -15.39
CA ASP A 73 -2.63 12.01 -15.48
C ASP A 73 -3.96 12.12 -14.72
N GLN A 74 -3.94 12.69 -13.51
CA GLN A 74 -5.16 12.91 -12.73
C GLN A 74 -6.14 13.83 -13.45
N GLN A 75 -5.65 14.92 -14.04
CA GLN A 75 -6.49 15.85 -14.83
C GLN A 75 -7.03 15.18 -16.09
N LEU A 76 -6.19 14.42 -16.80
CA LEU A 76 -6.58 13.73 -18.02
C LEU A 76 -7.66 12.68 -17.74
N GLN A 77 -7.52 11.89 -16.66
CA GLN A 77 -8.52 10.88 -16.29
C GLN A 77 -9.91 11.49 -16.09
N GLN A 78 -10.01 12.66 -15.46
CA GLN A 78 -11.29 13.37 -15.29
C GLN A 78 -11.89 13.79 -16.63
N GLN A 79 -11.07 14.22 -17.59
CA GLN A 79 -11.52 14.59 -18.94
C GLN A 79 -11.94 13.37 -19.75
N LEU A 80 -11.17 12.27 -19.68
CA LEU A 80 -11.48 11.03 -20.38
C LEU A 80 -12.78 10.41 -19.89
N PHE A 81 -13.07 10.49 -18.59
CA PHE A 81 -14.34 10.03 -18.03
C PHE A 81 -15.52 10.76 -18.69
N LYS A 82 -15.51 12.11 -18.70
CA LYS A 82 -16.55 12.92 -19.34
C LYS A 82 -16.62 12.69 -20.85
N LEU A 83 -15.47 12.58 -21.52
CA LEU A 83 -15.41 12.34 -22.95
C LEU A 83 -15.97 10.96 -23.31
N SER A 84 -15.77 9.95 -22.47
CA SER A 84 -16.27 8.59 -22.73
C SER A 84 -17.80 8.51 -22.83
N GLU A 85 -18.51 9.42 -22.16
CA GLU A 85 -19.97 9.54 -22.24
C GLU A 85 -20.45 10.05 -23.61
N THR A 86 -19.59 10.78 -24.34
CA THR A 86 -19.94 11.40 -25.63
C THR A 86 -19.27 10.72 -26.82
N ASN A 87 -18.01 10.29 -26.68
CA ASN A 87 -17.23 9.63 -27.71
C ASN A 87 -16.22 8.65 -27.10
N SER A 88 -16.64 7.39 -26.97
CA SER A 88 -15.83 6.32 -26.39
C SER A 88 -14.59 5.97 -27.22
N VAL A 89 -14.66 6.11 -28.56
CA VAL A 89 -13.52 5.82 -29.44
C VAL A 89 -12.40 6.83 -29.25
N LEU A 90 -12.72 8.12 -29.19
CA LEU A 90 -11.73 9.16 -28.95
C LEU A 90 -11.16 9.07 -27.54
N ALA A 91 -12.00 8.82 -26.53
CA ALA A 91 -11.55 8.60 -25.16
C ALA A 91 -10.57 7.42 -25.07
N SER A 92 -10.85 6.32 -25.76
CA SER A 92 -9.97 5.16 -25.84
C SER A 92 -8.63 5.50 -26.52
N ALA A 93 -8.65 6.22 -27.65
CA ALA A 93 -7.45 6.63 -28.37
C ALA A 93 -6.54 7.52 -27.50
N LEU A 94 -7.12 8.50 -26.79
CA LEU A 94 -6.37 9.34 -25.86
C LEU A 94 -5.85 8.55 -24.66
N GLY A 95 -6.61 7.58 -24.15
CA GLY A 95 -6.15 6.66 -23.12
C GLY A 95 -4.92 5.83 -23.56
N LEU A 96 -4.88 5.41 -24.83
CA LEU A 96 -3.69 4.72 -25.38
C LEU A 96 -2.48 5.66 -25.46
N ILE A 97 -2.69 6.93 -25.80
CA ILE A 97 -1.62 7.94 -25.78
C ILE A 97 -1.10 8.12 -24.35
N ASN A 98 -1.98 8.23 -23.35
CA ASN A 98 -1.57 8.33 -21.95
C ASN A 98 -0.71 7.15 -21.54
N ARG A 99 -1.17 5.93 -21.88
CA ARG A 99 -0.43 4.71 -21.56
C ARG A 99 0.96 4.68 -22.19
N LYS A 100 1.14 5.24 -23.40
CA LYS A 100 2.49 5.37 -23.99
C LYS A 100 3.38 6.29 -23.17
N ILE A 101 2.83 7.42 -22.70
CA ILE A 101 3.54 8.38 -21.85
C ILE A 101 3.89 7.73 -20.50
N GLU A 102 2.95 7.03 -19.86
CA GLU A 102 3.18 6.27 -18.62
C GLU A 102 4.34 5.27 -18.77
N GLN A 103 4.46 4.57 -19.91
CA GLN A 103 5.60 3.67 -20.14
C GLN A 103 6.93 4.44 -20.22
N LEU A 104 6.96 5.59 -20.88
CA LEU A 104 8.16 6.44 -20.93
C LEU A 104 8.51 6.98 -19.53
N ALA A 105 7.51 7.42 -18.78
CA ALA A 105 7.63 7.88 -17.40
C ALA A 105 8.21 6.78 -16.50
N LEU A 106 7.71 5.55 -16.62
CA LEU A 106 8.24 4.39 -15.91
C LEU A 106 9.71 4.14 -16.23
N HIS A 107 10.10 4.24 -17.52
CA HIS A 107 11.50 4.11 -17.92
C HIS A 107 12.39 5.22 -17.35
N LEU A 108 11.89 6.46 -17.27
CA LEU A 108 12.56 7.58 -16.61
C LEU A 108 12.69 7.34 -15.09
N GLY A 109 11.63 6.85 -14.43
CA GLY A 109 11.65 6.55 -13.00
C GLY A 109 12.65 5.49 -12.59
N ARG A 110 12.97 4.54 -13.47
CA ARG A 110 14.08 3.59 -13.25
C ARG A 110 15.46 4.25 -13.23
N ARG A 111 15.60 5.44 -13.81
CA ARG A 111 16.83 6.25 -13.79
C ARG A 111 16.87 7.25 -12.64
N SER A 112 15.71 7.56 -12.03
CA SER A 112 15.67 8.47 -10.88
C SER A 112 16.45 7.91 -9.69
N ASP A 113 16.95 8.79 -8.83
CA ASP A 113 17.73 8.47 -7.63
C ASP A 113 16.87 7.92 -6.47
N THR A 114 15.61 7.56 -6.73
CA THR A 114 14.69 7.00 -5.74
C THR A 114 15.15 5.63 -5.26
N GLY A 115 15.95 5.57 -4.19
CA GLY A 115 16.52 4.33 -3.67
C GLY A 115 17.35 3.55 -4.69
N SER A 116 18.00 2.47 -4.26
CA SER A 116 18.75 1.63 -5.19
C SER A 116 17.78 0.72 -5.99
N GLN A 117 17.82 -0.59 -5.78
CA GLN A 117 17.00 -1.56 -6.50
C GLN A 117 15.60 -1.68 -5.89
N PRO A 118 14.59 -2.11 -6.69
CA PRO A 118 13.27 -2.44 -6.16
C PRO A 118 13.36 -3.52 -5.06
N SER A 119 12.98 -3.14 -3.85
CA SER A 119 12.99 -4.00 -2.66
C SER A 119 11.58 -4.50 -2.33
N PRO A 120 11.45 -5.70 -1.74
CA PRO A 120 10.16 -6.18 -1.24
C PRO A 120 9.59 -5.26 -0.17
N ILE A 121 8.30 -4.93 -0.31
CA ILE A 121 7.53 -4.18 0.68
C ILE A 121 6.17 -4.83 0.92
N THR A 122 5.56 -4.54 2.06
CA THR A 122 4.11 -4.73 2.24
C THR A 122 3.47 -3.37 2.26
N LEU A 123 2.52 -3.09 1.37
CA LEU A 123 1.89 -1.77 1.22
C LEU A 123 0.41 -1.80 1.62
N SER A 124 -0.04 -0.73 2.26
CA SER A 124 -1.44 -0.39 2.53
C SER A 124 -1.67 1.10 2.32
N GLU A 125 -2.92 1.55 2.32
CA GLU A 125 -3.26 2.98 2.26
C GLU A 125 -2.70 3.80 3.45
N GLY A 126 -2.50 3.16 4.61
CA GLY A 126 -2.05 3.83 5.84
C GLY A 126 -0.56 3.75 6.11
N GLY A 127 0.21 3.02 5.31
CA GLY A 127 1.61 2.77 5.59
C GLY A 127 2.19 1.58 4.83
N LEU A 128 3.44 1.25 5.14
CA LEU A 128 4.15 0.14 4.53
C LEU A 128 5.06 -0.57 5.53
N SER A 129 5.54 -1.75 5.17
CA SER A 129 6.66 -2.39 5.86
C SER A 129 7.79 -2.73 4.91
N LEU A 130 9.02 -2.63 5.40
CA LEU A 130 10.26 -2.92 4.68
C LEU A 130 11.27 -3.61 5.59
N SER A 131 12.31 -4.19 5.00
CA SER A 131 13.46 -4.69 5.76
C SER A 131 14.52 -3.60 5.88
N TYR A 132 15.11 -3.46 7.05
CA TYR A 132 16.16 -2.48 7.37
C TYR A 132 17.27 -3.12 8.19
N SER A 133 18.48 -2.56 8.15
CA SER A 133 19.67 -3.18 8.77
C SER A 133 19.71 -3.07 10.30
N GLU A 134 18.91 -2.18 10.88
CA GLU A 134 18.93 -1.89 12.31
C GLU A 134 17.53 -1.74 12.90
N ALA A 135 17.44 -1.96 14.21
CA ALA A 135 16.21 -1.72 14.96
C ALA A 135 15.95 -0.21 15.05
N LEU A 136 14.69 0.20 14.88
CA LEU A 136 14.30 1.59 15.06
C LEU A 136 13.39 1.75 16.28
N PRO A 137 13.54 2.86 17.05
CA PRO A 137 12.65 3.14 18.16
C PRO A 137 11.20 3.27 17.70
N LEU A 138 10.26 2.75 18.50
CA LEU A 138 8.83 3.01 18.29
C LEU A 138 8.55 4.52 18.33
N ASP A 139 7.56 4.93 17.55
CA ASP A 139 7.14 6.33 17.37
C ASP A 139 8.18 7.29 16.77
N SER A 140 9.40 6.82 16.46
CA SER A 140 10.39 7.59 15.73
C SER A 140 9.90 7.92 14.31
N ARG A 141 10.31 9.09 13.80
CA ARG A 141 9.93 9.56 12.47
C ARG A 141 10.97 9.20 11.43
N CYS A 142 10.49 8.93 10.22
CA CYS A 142 11.32 8.75 9.04
C CYS A 142 10.74 9.56 7.86
N ALA A 143 11.63 9.95 6.95
CA ALA A 143 11.27 10.45 5.65
C ALA A 143 11.28 9.30 4.64
N LEU A 144 10.25 9.27 3.79
CA LEU A 144 10.05 8.25 2.76
C LEU A 144 9.89 8.88 1.40
N ARG A 145 10.56 8.28 0.42
CA ARG A 145 10.24 8.42 -1.00
C ARG A 145 10.00 7.06 -1.60
N LEU A 146 8.89 6.91 -2.32
CA LEU A 146 8.51 5.65 -2.96
C LEU A 146 8.32 5.87 -4.46
N LEU A 147 8.82 4.90 -5.23
CA LEU A 147 8.41 4.67 -6.61
C LEU A 147 7.72 3.30 -6.69
N LEU A 148 6.41 3.31 -6.86
CA LEU A 148 5.57 2.12 -6.97
C LEU A 148 5.57 1.60 -8.41
N LEU A 149 5.89 0.31 -8.57
CA LEU A 149 5.98 -0.35 -9.88
C LEU A 149 4.80 -1.33 -10.05
N PRO A 150 4.28 -1.55 -11.27
CA PRO A 150 4.74 -1.03 -12.55
C PRO A 150 4.15 0.34 -12.93
N GLY A 151 3.24 0.91 -12.15
CA GLY A 151 2.54 2.15 -12.50
C GLY A 151 3.43 3.40 -12.59
N GLY A 152 4.62 3.36 -11.98
CA GLY A 152 5.53 4.51 -11.95
C GLY A 152 5.06 5.61 -11.00
N TYR A 153 4.16 5.28 -10.06
CA TYR A 153 3.62 6.27 -9.15
C TYR A 153 4.63 6.68 -8.11
N VAL A 154 4.65 7.97 -7.81
CA VAL A 154 5.63 8.57 -6.94
C VAL A 154 4.95 9.16 -5.71
N LEU A 155 5.53 8.86 -4.54
CA LEU A 155 5.06 9.32 -3.24
C LEU A 155 6.23 9.85 -2.43
N GLN A 156 6.03 10.97 -1.75
CA GLN A 156 6.93 11.47 -0.71
C GLN A 156 6.12 11.75 0.54
N SER A 157 6.54 11.19 1.68
CA SER A 157 5.79 11.32 2.93
C SER A 157 6.71 11.23 4.14
N LEU A 158 6.32 11.90 5.23
CA LEU A 158 6.78 11.50 6.56
C LEU A 158 6.05 10.22 7.00
N ALA A 159 6.71 9.42 7.80
CA ALA A 159 6.10 8.25 8.42
C ALA A 159 6.62 8.05 9.84
N ARG A 160 5.89 7.22 10.58
CA ARG A 160 6.18 6.85 11.96
C ARG A 160 6.42 5.36 12.08
N VAL A 161 7.45 4.97 12.81
CA VAL A 161 7.69 3.57 13.16
C VAL A 161 6.61 3.07 14.11
N VAL A 162 5.81 2.09 13.66
CA VAL A 162 4.75 1.44 14.45
C VAL A 162 5.19 0.10 15.03
N TYR A 163 6.16 -0.56 14.41
CA TYR A 163 6.83 -1.74 14.96
C TYR A 163 8.22 -1.91 14.34
N SER A 164 9.10 -2.58 15.08
CA SER A 164 10.43 -2.99 14.63
C SER A 164 10.74 -4.36 15.23
N HIS A 165 10.76 -5.39 14.40
CA HIS A 165 10.98 -6.77 14.84
C HIS A 165 12.18 -7.38 14.11
N PRO A 166 13.03 -8.18 14.78
CA PRO A 166 14.04 -8.97 14.10
C PRO A 166 13.42 -9.82 12.99
N ASP A 167 14.05 -9.85 11.83
CA ASP A 167 13.67 -10.65 10.67
C ASP A 167 14.86 -11.56 10.28
N SER A 168 14.80 -12.23 9.13
CA SER A 168 15.92 -13.02 8.62
C SER A 168 17.18 -12.18 8.38
N ASP A 169 18.34 -12.84 8.38
CA ASP A 169 19.63 -12.27 7.96
C ASP A 169 20.09 -11.02 8.74
N GLN A 170 19.90 -11.02 10.06
CA GLN A 170 20.27 -9.89 10.94
C GLN A 170 19.60 -8.55 10.56
N SER A 171 18.52 -8.60 9.80
CA SER A 171 17.72 -7.43 9.46
C SER A 171 16.53 -7.28 10.41
N TYR A 172 15.86 -6.14 10.32
CA TYR A 172 14.66 -5.83 11.06
C TYR A 172 13.53 -5.54 10.07
N ARG A 173 12.36 -6.14 10.32
CA ARG A 173 11.15 -5.73 9.65
C ARG A 173 10.59 -4.50 10.35
N ILE A 174 10.61 -3.38 9.63
CA ILE A 174 10.11 -2.10 10.11
C ILE A 174 8.72 -1.86 9.54
N GLY A 175 7.76 -1.65 10.43
CA GLY A 175 6.42 -1.19 10.07
C GLY A 175 6.32 0.32 10.20
N LEU A 176 5.80 0.95 9.16
CA LEU A 176 5.69 2.41 9.05
C LEU A 176 4.24 2.80 8.80
N SER A 177 3.78 3.84 9.49
CA SER A 177 2.49 4.49 9.20
C SER A 177 2.72 5.89 8.66
N PHE A 178 2.07 6.23 7.54
CA PHE A 178 2.21 7.55 6.93
C PHE A 178 1.61 8.64 7.83
N ILE A 179 2.31 9.78 7.92
CA ILE A 179 1.86 10.96 8.66
C ILE A 179 1.23 11.93 7.66
N GLU A 180 -0.04 12.30 7.87
CA GLU A 180 -0.74 13.36 7.14
C GLU A 180 -0.71 13.24 5.60
N LEU A 181 -0.88 12.03 5.09
CA LEU A 181 -0.96 11.81 3.63
C LEU A 181 -2.19 12.51 3.04
N PRO A 182 -2.06 13.36 1.98
CA PRO A 182 -3.20 13.94 1.29
C PRO A 182 -4.11 12.88 0.66
N ASP A 183 -5.41 13.16 0.56
CA ASP A 183 -6.38 12.19 0.03
C ASP A 183 -6.08 11.81 -1.43
N SER A 184 -5.56 12.74 -2.25
CA SER A 184 -5.13 12.44 -3.62
C SER A 184 -4.01 11.40 -3.69
N GLN A 185 -3.11 11.39 -2.70
CA GLN A 185 -2.04 10.39 -2.57
C GLN A 185 -2.58 9.07 -2.00
N ARG A 186 -3.54 9.12 -1.06
CA ARG A 186 -4.20 7.91 -0.53
C ARG A 186 -4.97 7.18 -1.64
N ASP A 187 -5.72 7.93 -2.44
CA ASP A 187 -6.45 7.40 -3.60
C ASP A 187 -5.50 6.77 -4.62
N LEU A 188 -4.32 7.34 -4.81
CA LEU A 188 -3.29 6.78 -5.67
C LEU A 188 -2.81 5.42 -5.14
N ILE A 189 -2.53 5.32 -3.83
CA ILE A 189 -2.12 4.06 -3.20
C ILE A 189 -3.25 3.03 -3.33
N ALA A 190 -4.49 3.41 -3.06
CA ALA A 190 -5.66 2.55 -3.19
C ALA A 190 -5.79 2.00 -4.62
N ARG A 191 -5.70 2.88 -5.63
CA ARG A 191 -5.72 2.47 -7.06
C ARG A 191 -4.58 1.51 -7.39
N HIS A 192 -3.37 1.79 -6.91
CA HIS A 192 -2.22 0.91 -7.10
C HIS A 192 -2.46 -0.47 -6.50
N ILE A 193 -2.95 -0.54 -5.25
CA ILE A 193 -3.31 -1.79 -4.57
C ILE A 193 -4.32 -2.60 -5.37
N LEU A 194 -5.39 -1.96 -5.84
CA LEU A 194 -6.43 -2.62 -6.63
C LEU A 194 -5.89 -3.12 -7.98
N ALA A 195 -5.06 -2.33 -8.66
CA ALA A 195 -4.43 -2.70 -9.91
C ALA A 195 -3.50 -3.90 -9.74
N HIS A 196 -2.67 -3.89 -8.69
CA HIS A 196 -1.75 -4.97 -8.36
C HIS A 196 -2.50 -6.29 -8.11
N GLN A 197 -3.56 -6.26 -7.30
CA GLN A 197 -4.38 -7.45 -7.06
C GLN A 197 -5.06 -7.96 -8.34
N ALA A 198 -5.56 -7.07 -9.19
CA ALA A 198 -6.16 -7.46 -10.46
C ALA A 198 -5.14 -8.14 -11.38
N GLN A 199 -3.90 -7.65 -11.40
CA GLN A 199 -2.79 -8.27 -12.14
C GLN A 199 -2.47 -9.67 -11.59
N LEU A 200 -2.30 -9.81 -10.27
CA LEU A 200 -2.00 -11.08 -9.65
C LEU A 200 -3.09 -12.13 -9.93
N ARG A 201 -4.37 -11.74 -9.84
CA ARG A 201 -5.50 -12.61 -10.20
C ARG A 201 -5.46 -13.07 -11.65
N ARG A 202 -5.04 -12.20 -12.59
CA ARG A 202 -4.89 -12.58 -14.01
C ARG A 202 -3.75 -13.57 -14.21
N GLN A 203 -2.61 -13.35 -13.55
CA GLN A 203 -1.45 -14.23 -13.64
C GLN A 203 -1.74 -15.61 -13.07
N LEU A 204 -2.40 -15.69 -11.91
CA LEU A 204 -2.82 -16.96 -11.30
C LEU A 204 -3.77 -17.75 -12.21
N ARG A 205 -4.75 -17.07 -12.84
CA ARG A 205 -5.64 -17.72 -13.81
C ARG A 205 -4.87 -18.30 -15.00
N GLN A 206 -3.94 -17.52 -15.56
CA GLN A 206 -3.11 -17.96 -16.68
C GLN A 206 -2.22 -19.15 -16.29
N GLN A 207 -1.63 -19.16 -15.09
CA GLN A 207 -0.85 -20.30 -14.60
C GLN A 207 -1.71 -21.56 -14.45
N LEU A 208 -2.90 -21.45 -13.87
CA LEU A 208 -3.84 -22.57 -13.74
C LEU A 208 -4.28 -23.13 -15.10
N GLU A 209 -4.45 -22.27 -16.11
CA GLU A 209 -4.77 -22.66 -17.49
C GLU A 209 -3.59 -23.37 -18.19
N LEU A 210 -2.36 -23.00 -17.87
CA LEU A 210 -1.14 -23.65 -18.38
C LEU A 210 -0.87 -25.00 -17.70
N ASP A 211 -1.13 -25.09 -16.39
CA ASP A 211 -0.93 -26.31 -15.60
C ASP A 211 -2.02 -27.37 -15.87
N ASN A 212 -3.19 -26.96 -16.37
CA ASN A 212 -4.28 -27.87 -16.74
C ASN A 212 -4.84 -27.54 -18.13
N PRO A 213 -4.12 -27.87 -19.22
CA PRO A 213 -4.53 -27.51 -20.56
C PRO A 213 -5.84 -28.21 -20.93
N PRO A 214 -6.76 -27.55 -21.66
CA PRO A 214 -8.13 -28.03 -21.93
C PRO A 214 -8.22 -29.34 -22.76
N ASN A 215 -7.11 -29.97 -23.11
CA ASN A 215 -7.05 -31.21 -23.89
C ASN A 215 -6.36 -32.40 -23.18
N ALA A 216 -6.04 -32.32 -21.88
CA ALA A 216 -5.43 -33.43 -21.15
C ALA A 216 -6.40 -34.57 -20.78
N ASN A 217 -7.71 -34.42 -21.07
CA ASN A 217 -8.77 -35.37 -20.68
C ASN A 217 -9.73 -35.72 -21.84
N ARG A 218 -9.21 -35.92 -23.06
CA ARG A 218 -9.96 -36.69 -24.06
C ARG A 218 -9.38 -38.11 -24.11
N PRO A 219 -10.07 -39.13 -23.55
CA PRO A 219 -9.80 -40.48 -23.98
C PRO A 219 -10.14 -40.55 -25.47
N ASP A 220 -9.16 -40.88 -26.30
CA ASP A 220 -9.38 -41.27 -27.69
C ASP A 220 -10.37 -42.44 -27.67
N THR A 221 -11.64 -42.16 -27.91
CA THR A 221 -12.63 -43.20 -28.18
C THR A 221 -12.40 -43.71 -29.60
N PRO A 222 -12.30 -45.04 -29.79
CA PRO A 222 -11.94 -45.68 -31.05
C PRO A 222 -12.98 -45.49 -32.16
#